data_AF-A0A9D1LEA7-F1
#
_entry.id   AF-A0A9D1LEA7-F1
#
_cell.length_a   1.000
_cell.length_b   1.000
_cell.length_c   1.000
_cell.angle_alpha   90.00
_cell.angle_beta   90.00
_cell.angle_gamma   90.00
#
_symmetry.space_group_name_H-M   'P 1'
#
loop_
_entity.id
_entity.type
_entity.pdbx_description
1 polymer ?
#
loop_
_entity_poly.entity_id
_entity_poly.type
_entity_poly.pdbx_seq_one_letter_code
_entity_poly.pdbx_strand_id
1 'polypeptide(L)'
;MNEPLSYKEAVKRSHKEAFYTLVAAVFLCVFFWGAVFFTMNSEWTFWGLPLWFWLSCVGGYVLSVIAVWVLVKGFFRNFSLSVKKENKKP
;
A
#
# COMPACT_ATOMS: atom_id res chain seq x y z
N MET A 1 -27.28 15.06 -6.70
CA MET A 1 -27.23 14.62 -8.11
C MET A 1 -25.75 14.58 -8.48
N ASN A 2 -25.15 13.38 -8.58
CA ASN A 2 -23.71 13.27 -8.82
C ASN A 2 -23.47 13.33 -10.33
N GLU A 3 -22.79 14.38 -10.78
CA GLU A 3 -22.31 14.50 -12.17
C GLU A 3 -21.36 13.33 -12.50
N PRO A 4 -21.50 12.69 -13.67
CA PRO A 4 -20.58 11.64 -14.09
C PRO A 4 -19.20 12.25 -14.39
N LEU A 5 -18.16 11.82 -13.68
CA LEU A 5 -16.80 12.35 -13.90
C LEU A 5 -16.29 12.05 -15.31
N SER A 6 -15.66 13.04 -15.92
CA SER A 6 -14.99 12.93 -17.22
C SER A 6 -13.78 12.00 -17.14
N TYR A 7 -13.47 11.24 -18.20
CA TYR A 7 -12.34 10.29 -18.26
C TYR A 7 -10.99 10.89 -17.79
N LYS A 8 -10.75 12.17 -18.08
CA LYS A 8 -9.54 12.90 -17.63
C LYS A 8 -9.44 12.99 -16.11
N GLU A 9 -10.56 13.13 -15.41
CA GLU A 9 -10.60 13.20 -13.94
C GLU A 9 -10.42 11.82 -13.31
N ALA A 10 -10.93 10.77 -13.95
CA ALA A 10 -10.71 9.39 -13.53
C ALA A 10 -9.21 9.04 -13.57
N VAL A 11 -8.51 9.38 -14.66
CA VAL A 11 -7.06 9.16 -14.78
C VAL A 11 -6.26 9.94 -13.73
N LYS A 12 -6.62 11.21 -13.49
CA LYS A 12 -5.96 12.05 -12.47
C LYS A 12 -6.15 11.51 -11.05
N ARG A 13 -7.30 10.90 -10.75
CA ARG A 13 -7.54 10.20 -9.47
C ARG A 13 -6.72 8.92 -9.35
N SER A 14 -6.68 8.09 -10.40
CA SER A 14 -5.88 6.86 -10.41
C SER A 14 -4.39 7.14 -10.19
N HIS A 15 -3.83 8.22 -10.75
CA HIS A 15 -2.45 8.61 -10.45
C HIS A 15 -2.21 9.01 -9.00
N LYS A 16 -3.17 9.68 -8.35
CA LYS A 16 -3.09 9.97 -6.92
C LYS A 16 -3.12 8.67 -6.10
N GLU A 17 -4.05 7.78 -6.38
CA GLU A 17 -4.15 6.47 -5.71
C GLU A 17 -2.87 5.63 -5.86
N ALA A 18 -2.33 5.55 -7.08
CA ALA A 18 -1.07 4.87 -7.37
C ALA A 18 0.13 5.51 -6.63
N PHE A 19 0.12 6.83 -6.44
CA PHE A 19 1.17 7.49 -5.67
C PHE A 19 1.12 7.10 -4.19
N TYR A 20 -0.07 7.01 -3.58
CA TYR A 20 -0.19 6.59 -2.18
C TYR A 20 0.19 5.12 -1.98
N THR A 21 -0.16 4.23 -2.91
CA THR A 21 0.29 2.83 -2.86
C THR A 21 1.80 2.73 -3.04
N LEU A 22 2.40 3.56 -3.90
CA LEU A 22 3.84 3.63 -4.08
C LEU A 22 4.55 4.13 -2.80
N VAL A 23 4.02 5.17 -2.14
CA VAL A 23 4.54 5.65 -0.86
C VAL A 23 4.48 4.56 0.21
N ALA A 24 3.36 3.85 0.33
CA ALA A 24 3.22 2.73 1.28
C ALA A 24 4.21 1.59 0.98
N ALA A 25 4.41 1.25 -0.30
CA ALA A 25 5.38 0.25 -0.72
C ALA A 25 6.82 0.66 -0.41
N VAL A 26 7.19 1.92 -0.67
CA VAL A 26 8.53 2.44 -0.34
C VAL A 26 8.75 2.43 1.17
N PHE A 27 7.75 2.83 1.96
CA PHE A 27 7.83 2.79 3.42
C PHE A 27 8.07 1.37 3.94
N LEU A 28 7.33 0.38 3.43
CA LEU A 28 7.53 -1.04 3.75
C LEU A 28 8.92 -1.54 3.33
N CYS A 29 9.41 -1.11 2.17
CA CYS A 29 10.72 -1.48 1.67
C CYS A 29 11.84 -0.94 2.58
N VAL A 30 11.74 0.34 2.96
CA VAL A 30 12.68 0.98 3.90
C VAL A 30 12.62 0.30 5.27
N PHE A 31 11.42 -0.05 5.76
CA PHE A 31 11.27 -0.78 7.02
C PHE A 31 11.92 -2.17 6.94
N PHE A 32 11.69 -2.92 5.86
CA PHE A 32 12.26 -4.25 5.67
C PHE A 32 13.80 -4.22 5.66
N TRP A 33 14.39 -3.35 4.83
CA TRP A 33 15.85 -3.22 4.75
C TRP A 33 16.45 -2.62 6.01
N GLY A 34 15.76 -1.66 6.64
CA GLY A 34 16.17 -1.06 7.91
C GLY A 34 16.15 -2.06 9.06
N ALA A 35 15.11 -2.90 9.15
CA ALA A 35 15.03 -3.97 10.13
C ALA A 35 16.20 -4.94 9.97
N VAL A 36 16.49 -5.38 8.75
CA VAL A 36 17.62 -6.28 8.45
C VAL A 36 18.95 -5.63 8.81
N PHE A 37 19.19 -4.39 8.39
CA PHE A 37 20.46 -3.69 8.67
C PHE A 37 20.69 -3.47 10.17
N PHE A 38 19.64 -3.11 10.92
CA PHE A 38 19.75 -2.83 12.35
C PHE A 38 19.93 -4.10 13.18
N THR A 39 19.25 -5.19 12.80
CA THR A 39 19.26 -6.46 13.55
C THR A 39 20.25 -7.49 13.01
N MET A 40 21.01 -7.15 11.96
CA MET A 40 22.10 -7.96 11.41
C MET A 40 23.16 -8.33 12.46
N ASN A 41 23.48 -7.43 13.39
CA ASN A 41 24.49 -7.67 14.44
C ASN A 41 23.91 -8.33 15.70
N SER A 42 22.61 -8.66 15.71
CA SER A 42 21.97 -9.30 16.85
C SER A 42 22.21 -10.81 16.81
N GLU A 43 23.02 -11.34 17.73
CA GLU A 43 23.22 -12.78 17.93
C GLU A 43 22.03 -13.49 18.61
N TRP A 44 20.97 -12.73 18.93
CA TRP A 44 19.78 -13.30 19.50
C TRP A 44 19.01 -14.10 18.44
N THR A 45 18.79 -15.38 18.75
CA THR A 45 18.02 -16.31 17.92
C THR A 45 16.73 -16.65 18.65
N PHE A 46 15.61 -16.60 17.93
CA PHE A 46 14.31 -17.02 18.45
C PHE A 46 13.84 -18.24 17.65
N TRP A 47 13.67 -19.37 18.35
CA TRP A 47 13.27 -20.64 17.74
C TRP A 47 14.25 -21.14 16.66
N GLY A 48 15.55 -20.92 16.87
CA GLY A 48 16.60 -21.33 15.93
C GLY A 48 16.68 -20.47 14.67
N LEU A 49 15.81 -19.47 14.51
CA LEU A 49 15.89 -18.47 13.46
C LEU A 49 16.38 -17.14 14.03
N PRO A 50 17.19 -16.42 13.25
CA PRO A 50 17.74 -15.16 13.69
C PRO A 50 16.68 -14.07 13.86
N LEU A 51 16.89 -13.14 14.80
CA LEU A 51 15.92 -12.10 15.11
C LEU A 51 15.62 -11.17 13.94
N TRP A 52 16.59 -10.92 13.05
CA TRP A 52 16.34 -10.12 11.85
C TRP A 52 15.31 -10.75 10.93
N PHE A 53 15.24 -12.09 10.88
CA PHE A 53 14.24 -12.80 10.10
C PHE A 53 12.84 -12.61 10.70
N TRP A 54 12.72 -12.76 12.02
CA TRP A 54 11.43 -12.55 12.71
C TRP A 54 10.94 -11.11 12.58
N LEU A 55 11.81 -10.12 12.80
CA LEU A 55 11.44 -8.71 12.72
C LEU A 55 11.08 -8.30 11.28
N SER A 56 11.83 -8.80 10.31
CA SER A 56 11.62 -8.46 8.90
C SER A 56 10.43 -9.18 8.28
N CYS A 57 10.29 -10.50 8.49
CA CYS A 57 9.20 -11.29 7.91
C CYS A 57 7.88 -11.11 8.67
N VAL A 58 7.88 -11.31 9.99
CA VAL A 58 6.65 -11.23 10.79
C VAL A 58 6.29 -9.78 11.07
N GLY A 59 7.27 -8.96 11.47
CA GLY A 59 7.06 -7.53 11.67
C GLY A 59 6.69 -6.82 10.37
N GLY A 60 7.37 -7.12 9.26
CA GLY A 60 7.03 -6.57 7.94
C GLY A 60 5.63 -6.97 7.46
N TYR A 61 5.19 -8.21 7.73
CA TYR A 61 3.82 -8.64 7.42
C TYR A 61 2.77 -7.86 8.20
N VAL A 62 2.95 -7.73 9.53
CA VAL A 62 2.02 -6.96 10.38
C VAL A 62 1.98 -5.49 9.94
N LEU A 63 3.15 -4.89 9.65
CA LEU A 63 3.25 -3.52 9.14
C LEU A 63 2.51 -3.38 7.80
N SER A 64 2.64 -4.36 6.91
CA SER A 64 1.96 -4.40 5.60
C SER A 64 0.44 -4.43 5.75
N VAL A 65 -0.08 -5.27 6.65
CA VAL A 65 -1.53 -5.35 6.94
C VAL A 65 -2.03 -4.00 7.46
N ILE A 66 -1.30 -3.36 8.38
CA ILE A 66 -1.66 -2.04 8.91
C ILE A 66 -1.61 -0.98 7.80
N ALA A 67 -0.57 -0.98 6.97
CA ALA A 67 -0.42 -0.04 5.86
C ALA A 67 -1.59 -0.17 4.88
N VAL A 68 -1.94 -1.38 4.47
CA VAL A 68 -3.11 -1.65 3.61
C VAL A 68 -4.40 -1.22 4.30
N TRP A 69 -4.57 -1.51 5.60
CA TRP A 69 -5.75 -1.11 6.35
C TRP A 69 -5.93 0.42 6.39
N VAL A 70 -4.86 1.16 6.65
CA VAL A 70 -4.86 2.63 6.60
C VAL A 70 -5.18 3.14 5.20
N LEU A 71 -4.58 2.52 4.17
CA LEU A 71 -4.76 2.90 2.78
C LEU A 71 -6.21 2.65 2.30
N VAL A 72 -6.81 1.53 2.71
CA VAL A 72 -8.19 1.19 2.39
C VAL A 72 -9.18 2.10 3.14
N LYS A 73 -8.98 2.26 4.45
CA LYS A 73 -9.92 3.00 5.31
C LYS A 73 -9.84 4.51 5.13
N GLY A 74 -8.67 5.04 4.84
CA GLY A 74 -8.44 6.46 4.59
C GLY A 74 -8.70 6.89 3.14
N PHE A 75 -8.28 6.06 2.16
CA PHE A 75 -8.17 6.53 0.76
C PHE A 75 -9.16 5.88 -0.20
N PHE A 76 -9.35 4.55 -0.14
CA PHE A 76 -10.25 3.83 -1.07
C PHE A 76 -11.74 4.04 -0.81
N ARG A 77 -12.14 4.68 0.29
CA ARG A 77 -13.55 4.93 0.64
C ARG A 77 -14.29 5.89 -0.31
N ASN A 78 -13.57 6.54 -1.24
CA ASN A 78 -14.13 7.50 -2.20
C ASN A 78 -14.33 6.93 -3.62
N PHE A 79 -14.57 5.62 -3.72
CA PHE A 79 -14.86 4.96 -5.00
C PHE A 79 -16.36 5.03 -5.35
N SER A 80 -16.77 6.08 -6.04
CA SER A 80 -18.04 6.08 -6.82
C SER A 80 -17.69 5.73 -8.26
N LEU A 81 -17.77 4.45 -8.61
CA LEU A 81 -17.49 3.92 -9.96
C LEU A 81 -18.68 4.18 -10.91
N SER A 82 -19.18 5.41 -10.97
CA SER A 82 -20.21 5.81 -11.94
C SER A 82 -19.57 6.23 -13.26
N VAL A 83 -18.83 5.32 -13.91
CA VAL A 83 -18.33 5.50 -15.27
C VAL A 83 -19.43 5.04 -16.22
N LYS A 84 -20.26 5.97 -16.69
CA LYS A 84 -21.20 5.65 -17.78
C LYS A 84 -20.36 5.36 -19.01
N LYS A 85 -20.35 4.10 -19.45
CA LYS A 85 -19.85 3.71 -20.77
C LYS A 85 -20.48 4.66 -21.79
N GLU A 86 -19.66 5.47 -22.45
CA GLU A 86 -20.08 6.30 -23.56
C GLU A 86 -20.73 5.35 -24.57
N ASN A 87 -22.06 5.46 -24.70
CA ASN A 87 -22.80 4.77 -25.73
C ASN A 87 -22.35 5.41 -27.04
N LYS A 88 -21.41 4.75 -27.71
CA LYS A 88 -21.02 5.03 -29.09
C LYS A 88 -22.32 4.97 -29.91
N LYS A 89 -22.90 6.13 -30.22
CA LYS A 89 -24.03 6.26 -31.13
C LYS A 89 -23.54 5.87 -32.54
N PRO A 90 -24.34 5.10 -33.33
CA PRO A 90 -23.91 4.39 -34.54
C PRO A 90 -23.21 5.25 -35.60
#